data_AF-A0A0N9I3P6-F1
#
_entry.id   AF-A0A0N9I3P6-F1
#
_cell.length_a   1.000
_cell.length_b   1.000
_cell.length_c   1.000
_cell.angle_alpha   90.00
_cell.angle_beta   90.00
_cell.angle_gamma   90.00
#
_symmetry.space_group_name_H-M   'P 1'
#
loop_
_entity.id
_entity.type
_entity.pdbx_description
1 polymer ?
#
loop_
_entity_poly.entity_id
_entity_poly.type
_entity_poly.pdbx_seq_one_letter_code
_entity_poly.pdbx_strand_id
1 'polypeptide(L)'
;MLHADVYARDGKPFEVIPGESPLHGVTRWETTDCWQPRARLDEILRARFAGHDRLIHVTDHAPAPQAIDLPETVACYRWWTTDYANSCTYSEPEPPWLTFHGCSDESLTAIQILEAAQQGRWPWEAATAPR
;
A
#
# COMPACT_ATOMS: atom_id res chain seq x y z
N MET A 1 7.61 15.64 -8.22
CA MET A 1 8.05 14.66 -7.22
C MET A 1 6.83 13.89 -6.79
N LEU A 2 6.88 12.56 -6.79
CA LEU A 2 5.83 11.76 -6.16
C LEU A 2 5.99 11.95 -4.65
N HIS A 3 4.98 12.54 -4.02
CA HIS A 3 4.92 12.71 -2.57
C HIS A 3 3.95 11.66 -2.04
N ALA A 4 4.38 10.90 -1.04
CA ALA A 4 3.53 9.95 -0.35
C ALA A 4 3.43 10.37 1.11
N ASP A 5 2.20 10.49 1.60
CA ASP A 5 1.96 10.62 3.04
C ASP A 5 1.92 9.21 3.63
N VAL A 6 2.92 8.90 4.45
CA VAL A 6 3.01 7.61 5.14
C VAL A 6 2.54 7.80 6.56
N TYR A 7 1.62 6.94 6.99
CA TYR A 7 1.12 6.92 8.37
C TYR A 7 1.40 5.56 8.98
N ALA A 8 1.91 5.57 10.19
CA ALA A 8 1.96 4.38 11.03
C ALA A 8 0.54 3.93 11.42
N ARG A 9 0.45 2.70 11.91
CA ARG A 9 -0.82 2.06 12.30
C ARG A 9 -1.60 2.83 13.37
N ASP A 10 -0.92 3.59 14.22
CA ASP A 10 -1.50 4.45 15.25
C ASP A 10 -1.94 5.84 14.73
N GLY A 11 -1.71 6.12 13.44
CA GLY A 11 -2.04 7.37 12.77
C GLY A 11 -0.97 8.46 12.89
N LYS A 12 0.19 8.16 13.48
CA LYS A 12 1.32 9.10 13.46
C LYS A 12 1.90 9.17 12.03
N PRO A 13 2.18 10.37 11.51
CA PRO A 13 2.86 10.51 10.25
C PRO A 13 4.30 9.98 10.36
N PHE A 14 4.75 9.30 9.34
CA PHE A 14 6.14 8.92 9.15
C PHE A 14 6.70 9.70 7.95
N GLU A 15 7.65 10.58 8.22
CA GLU A 15 8.28 11.38 7.17
C GLU A 15 9.16 10.50 6.29
N VAL A 16 8.87 10.46 4.99
CA VAL A 16 9.72 9.84 3.98
C VAL A 16 10.76 10.86 3.52
N ILE A 17 12.03 10.59 3.81
CA ILE A 17 13.12 11.50 3.49
C ILE A 17 13.66 11.17 2.09
N PRO A 18 13.64 12.11 1.12
CA PRO A 18 14.17 11.85 -0.21
C PRO A 18 15.65 11.47 -0.18
N GLY A 19 16.00 10.35 -0.84
CA GLY A 19 17.37 9.84 -0.90
C GLY A 19 17.84 9.09 0.36
N GLU A 20 16.96 8.91 1.35
CA GLU A 20 17.26 8.08 2.51
C GLU A 20 17.44 6.61 2.12
N SER A 21 18.41 5.94 2.76
CA SER A 21 18.59 4.49 2.58
C SER A 21 17.46 3.73 3.28
N PRO A 22 16.93 2.64 2.67
CA PRO A 22 15.88 1.84 3.30
C PRO A 22 16.25 1.35 4.71
N LEU A 23 17.51 0.97 4.94
CA LEU A 23 17.99 0.52 6.24
C LEU A 23 17.89 1.63 7.30
N HIS A 24 18.25 2.87 6.97
CA HIS A 24 18.10 3.99 7.88
C HIS A 24 16.63 4.31 8.16
N GLY A 25 15.77 4.24 7.14
CA GLY A 25 14.33 4.36 7.28
C GLY A 25 13.74 3.31 8.24
N VAL A 26 14.17 2.04 8.14
CA VAL A 26 13.77 0.96 9.07
C VAL A 26 14.23 1.27 10.49
N THR A 27 15.48 1.68 10.68
CA THR A 27 15.97 2.08 12.02
C THR A 27 15.14 3.22 12.62
N ARG A 28 14.79 4.24 11.83
CA ARG A 28 13.90 5.32 12.30
C ARG A 28 12.53 4.76 12.67
N TRP A 29 11.95 3.92 11.82
CA TRP A 29 10.66 3.29 12.06
C TRP A 29 10.64 2.49 13.37
N GLU A 30 11.67 1.68 13.64
CA GLU A 30 11.80 0.93 14.90
C GLU A 30 11.93 1.84 16.13
N THR A 31 12.58 2.98 15.98
CA THR A 31 12.68 3.99 17.06
C THR A 31 11.40 4.81 17.23
N THR A 32 10.46 4.74 16.29
CA THR A 32 9.14 5.31 16.50
C THR A 32 8.32 4.38 17.39
N ASP A 33 7.59 4.95 18.35
CA ASP A 33 6.64 4.22 19.22
C ASP A 33 5.36 3.85 18.45
N CYS A 34 5.53 3.31 17.24
CA CYS A 34 4.49 3.00 16.27
C CYS A 34 3.97 1.56 16.39
N TRP A 35 4.56 0.76 17.28
CA TRP A 35 4.21 -0.65 17.46
C TRP A 35 2.98 -0.77 18.36
N GLN A 36 1.79 -0.82 17.75
CA GLN A 36 0.54 -1.03 18.49
C GLN A 36 -0.35 -2.12 17.87
N PRO A 37 -1.15 -2.83 18.69
CA PRO A 37 -1.86 -4.04 18.27
C PRO A 37 -3.11 -3.81 17.41
N ARG A 38 -3.58 -2.58 17.20
CA ARG A 38 -4.84 -2.32 16.48
C ARG A 38 -4.70 -1.33 15.32
N ALA A 39 -5.23 -1.70 14.15
CA ALA A 39 -5.25 -0.85 12.96
C ALA A 39 -6.39 0.19 13.06
N ARG A 40 -6.07 1.46 12.81
CA ARG A 40 -7.03 2.59 12.83
C ARG A 40 -7.26 3.18 11.43
N LEU A 41 -7.21 2.36 10.38
CA LEU A 41 -7.20 2.84 8.99
C LEU A 41 -8.34 3.81 8.67
N ASP A 42 -9.59 3.49 9.03
CA ASP A 42 -10.75 4.36 8.76
C ASP A 42 -10.66 5.71 9.47
N GLU A 43 -10.06 5.75 10.65
CA GLU A 43 -9.86 6.98 11.42
C GLU A 43 -8.73 7.82 10.84
N ILE A 44 -7.63 7.16 10.41
CA ILE A 44 -6.52 7.81 9.72
C ILE A 44 -7.04 8.44 8.44
N LEU A 45 -7.80 7.70 7.63
CA LEU A 45 -8.33 8.21 6.37
C LEU A 45 -9.29 9.37 6.59
N ARG A 46 -10.25 9.25 7.52
CA ARG A 46 -11.15 10.37 7.84
C ARG A 46 -10.42 11.62 8.31
N ALA A 47 -9.33 11.46 9.06
CA ALA A 47 -8.60 12.60 9.63
C ALA A 47 -7.53 13.17 8.69
N ARG A 48 -6.98 12.37 7.77
CA ARG A 48 -5.71 12.68 7.08
C ARG A 48 -5.75 12.50 5.58
N PHE A 49 -6.77 11.87 5.02
CA PHE A 49 -6.85 11.70 3.58
C PHE A 49 -6.97 13.07 2.89
N ALA A 50 -5.94 13.43 2.13
CA ALA A 50 -5.77 14.75 1.54
C ALA A 50 -6.04 14.76 0.03
N GLY A 51 -6.97 13.94 -0.45
CA GLY A 51 -7.30 13.83 -1.88
C GLY A 51 -6.23 13.10 -2.70
N HIS A 52 -5.53 12.15 -2.08
CA HIS A 52 -4.59 11.27 -2.79
C HIS A 52 -5.32 10.48 -3.86
N ASP A 53 -4.66 10.21 -4.98
CA ASP A 53 -5.20 9.38 -6.06
C ASP A 53 -5.20 7.88 -5.71
N ARG A 54 -4.46 7.51 -4.67
CA ARG A 54 -4.23 6.12 -4.28
C ARG A 54 -4.14 5.93 -2.78
N LEU A 55 -4.55 4.74 -2.36
CA LEU A 55 -4.37 4.23 -1.01
C LEU A 55 -3.62 2.90 -1.07
N ILE A 56 -2.52 2.79 -0.32
CA ILE A 56 -1.78 1.54 -0.15
C ILE A 56 -1.80 1.18 1.34
N HIS A 57 -2.39 0.04 1.68
CA HIS A 57 -2.43 -0.49 3.04
C HIS A 57 -1.53 -1.71 3.17
N VAL A 58 -0.41 -1.56 3.87
CA VAL A 58 0.56 -2.63 4.14
C VAL A 58 0.30 -3.22 5.53
N THR A 59 0.06 -4.53 5.63
CA THR A 59 -0.31 -5.20 6.89
C THR A 59 0.09 -6.68 6.92
N ASP A 60 0.30 -7.22 8.12
CA ASP A 60 0.66 -8.60 8.46
C ASP A 60 -0.55 -9.53 8.68
N HIS A 61 -1.63 -9.35 7.90
CA HIS A 61 -2.96 -10.03 8.00
C HIS A 61 -4.06 -9.33 8.83
N ALA A 62 -4.06 -8.00 8.94
CA ALA A 62 -5.27 -7.35 9.43
C ALA A 62 -6.45 -7.61 8.46
N PRO A 63 -7.67 -7.83 8.97
CA PRO A 63 -8.87 -7.92 8.13
C PRO A 63 -8.99 -6.66 7.28
N ALA A 64 -9.74 -6.76 6.18
CA ALA A 64 -10.12 -5.58 5.43
C ALA A 64 -10.68 -4.53 6.40
N PRO A 65 -10.26 -3.26 6.31
CA PRO A 65 -11.04 -2.19 6.92
C PRO A 65 -12.49 -2.31 6.42
N GLN A 66 -13.46 -1.95 7.27
CA GLN A 66 -14.85 -1.85 6.84
C GLN A 66 -14.94 -0.85 5.69
N ALA A 67 -16.04 -0.91 4.91
CA ALA A 67 -16.29 -0.03 3.78
C ALA A 67 -15.79 1.40 4.04
N ILE A 68 -14.76 1.79 3.30
CA ILE A 68 -14.19 3.13 3.40
C ILE A 68 -14.91 4.00 2.39
N ASP A 69 -15.39 5.15 2.87
CA ASP A 69 -15.96 6.19 2.01
C ASP A 69 -14.83 6.94 1.29
N LEU A 70 -14.35 6.35 0.20
CA LEU A 70 -13.40 6.97 -0.74
C LEU A 70 -14.10 7.20 -2.09
N PRO A 71 -13.75 8.28 -2.80
CA PRO A 71 -14.19 8.45 -4.18
C PRO A 71 -13.82 7.23 -5.03
N GLU A 72 -14.69 6.82 -5.95
CA GLU A 72 -14.45 5.68 -6.87
C GLU A 72 -13.19 5.84 -7.72
N THR A 73 -12.69 7.07 -7.86
CA THR A 73 -11.46 7.39 -8.59
C THR A 73 -10.19 7.02 -7.81
N VAL A 74 -10.27 6.68 -6.52
CA VAL A 74 -9.12 6.38 -5.67
C VAL A 74 -8.77 4.89 -5.79
N ALA A 75 -7.60 4.58 -6.34
CA ALA A 75 -7.15 3.20 -6.45
C ALA A 75 -6.73 2.66 -5.06
N CYS A 76 -7.32 1.54 -4.65
CA CYS A 76 -7.12 0.96 -3.33
C CYS A 76 -6.35 -0.37 -3.42
N TYR A 77 -5.14 -0.37 -2.88
CA TYR A 77 -4.24 -1.53 -2.87
C TYR A 77 -3.99 -1.99 -1.44
N ARG A 78 -4.12 -3.30 -1.21
CA ARG A 78 -3.77 -3.91 0.06
C ARG A 78 -2.62 -4.87 -0.15
N TRP A 79 -1.67 -4.85 0.78
CA TRP A 79 -0.50 -5.70 0.73
C TRP A 79 -0.37 -6.49 2.02
N TRP A 80 -0.45 -7.81 1.89
CA TRP A 80 -0.26 -8.73 3.00
C TRP A 80 1.17 -9.23 3.03
N THR A 81 1.92 -8.83 4.05
CA THR A 81 3.37 -9.09 4.14
C THR A 81 3.70 -10.50 4.62
N THR A 82 2.71 -11.25 5.07
CA THR A 82 2.84 -12.58 5.67
C THR A 82 2.18 -13.63 4.78
N ASP A 83 2.80 -14.81 4.68
CA ASP A 83 2.38 -15.86 3.76
C ASP A 83 1.11 -16.58 4.23
N TYR A 84 0.27 -16.95 3.25
CA TYR A 84 -1.08 -17.52 3.36
C TYR A 84 -1.21 -18.80 4.22
N ALA A 85 -0.10 -19.40 4.66
CA ALA A 85 -0.07 -20.74 5.24
C ALA A 85 -0.90 -20.90 6.55
N ASN A 86 -1.21 -19.81 7.26
CA ASN A 86 -1.93 -19.85 8.54
C ASN A 86 -3.29 -19.12 8.54
N SER A 87 -3.75 -18.55 7.42
CA SER A 87 -4.99 -17.77 7.39
C SER A 87 -6.18 -18.59 6.90
N CYS A 88 -6.65 -19.56 7.69
CA CYS A 88 -7.81 -20.42 7.35
C CYS A 88 -9.19 -19.76 7.54
N THR A 89 -9.23 -18.45 7.72
CA THR A 89 -10.47 -17.69 7.86
C THR A 89 -10.21 -16.30 7.33
N TYR A 90 -11.13 -15.80 6.48
CA TYR A 90 -11.47 -14.39 6.24
C TYR A 90 -11.56 -13.92 4.78
N SER A 91 -12.70 -13.25 4.57
CA SER A 91 -13.27 -12.47 3.46
C SER A 91 -12.51 -12.41 2.14
N GLU A 92 -13.22 -12.79 1.07
CA GLU A 92 -12.88 -12.39 -0.30
C GLU A 92 -12.55 -10.88 -0.36
N PRO A 93 -11.63 -10.46 -1.24
CA PRO A 93 -11.36 -9.05 -1.44
C PRO A 93 -12.66 -8.31 -1.80
N GLU A 94 -13.13 -7.45 -0.90
CA GLU A 94 -14.28 -6.60 -1.17
C GLU A 94 -13.83 -5.42 -2.04
N PRO A 95 -14.55 -5.11 -3.14
CA PRO A 95 -14.33 -3.88 -3.87
C PRO A 95 -14.33 -2.66 -2.92
N PRO A 96 -13.45 -1.66 -3.11
CA PRO A 96 -12.58 -1.43 -4.27
C PRO A 96 -11.17 -2.03 -4.15
N TRP A 97 -10.92 -2.96 -3.23
CA TRP A 97 -9.55 -3.39 -2.89
C TRP A 97 -8.97 -4.44 -3.83
N LEU A 98 -7.80 -4.16 -4.40
CA LEU A 98 -6.93 -5.19 -4.95
C LEU A 98 -5.91 -5.63 -3.90
N THR A 99 -5.87 -6.93 -3.59
CA THR A 99 -4.98 -7.48 -2.55
C THR A 99 -3.81 -8.25 -3.16
N PHE A 100 -2.60 -7.90 -2.73
CA PHE A 100 -1.35 -8.61 -3.00
C PHE A 100 -0.94 -9.44 -1.78
N HIS A 101 -0.46 -10.65 -2.03
CA HIS A 101 -0.01 -11.59 -1.01
C HIS A 101 1.50 -11.79 -1.11
N GLY A 102 2.18 -11.76 0.02
CA GLY A 102 3.63 -11.85 0.10
C GLY A 102 4.29 -10.51 -0.23
N CYS A 103 5.51 -10.30 0.25
CA CYS A 103 6.33 -9.14 -0.08
C CYS A 103 7.60 -9.62 -0.77
N SER A 104 7.63 -9.54 -2.10
CA SER A 104 8.80 -9.82 -2.93
C SER A 104 9.24 -8.59 -3.72
N ASP A 105 10.44 -8.61 -4.28
CA ASP A 105 10.93 -7.50 -5.11
C ASP A 105 10.03 -7.26 -6.33
N GLU A 106 9.49 -8.33 -6.92
CA GLU A 106 8.58 -8.24 -8.07
C GLU A 106 7.29 -7.49 -7.71
N SER A 107 6.78 -7.72 -6.50
CA SER A 107 5.55 -7.08 -6.05
C SER A 107 5.69 -5.55 -5.96
N LEU A 108 6.89 -5.00 -5.72
CA LEU A 108 7.14 -3.53 -5.66
C LEU A 108 6.77 -2.81 -6.95
N THR A 109 6.76 -3.53 -8.07
CA THR A 109 6.42 -2.97 -9.40
C THR A 109 4.97 -3.23 -9.81
N ALA A 110 4.27 -4.12 -9.11
CA ALA A 110 2.95 -4.61 -9.53
C ALA A 110 1.92 -3.46 -9.67
N ILE A 111 1.87 -2.56 -8.70
CA ILE A 111 0.97 -1.40 -8.71
C ILE A 111 1.22 -0.53 -9.96
N GLN A 112 2.48 -0.23 -10.26
CA GLN A 112 2.85 0.60 -11.41
C GLN A 112 2.44 -0.07 -12.73
N ILE A 113 2.62 -1.39 -12.85
CA ILE A 113 2.22 -2.16 -14.03
C ILE A 113 0.70 -2.12 -14.20
N LEU A 114 -0.06 -2.32 -13.12
CA LEU A 114 -1.53 -2.33 -13.16
C LEU A 114 -2.09 -0.96 -13.54
N GLU A 115 -1.54 0.11 -12.99
CA GLU A 115 -1.96 1.49 -13.33
C GLU A 115 -1.58 1.85 -14.77
N ALA A 116 -0.41 1.44 -15.24
CA ALA A 116 -0.02 1.64 -16.63
C ALA A 116 -0.96 0.86 -17.58
N ALA A 117 -1.30 -0.38 -17.23
CA ALA A 117 -2.20 -1.23 -18.00
C ALA A 117 -3.62 -0.65 -18.10
N GLN A 118 -4.14 -0.02 -17.05
CA GLN A 118 -5.41 0.72 -17.10
C GLN A 118 -5.41 1.86 -18.14
N GLN A 119 -4.22 2.37 -18.47
CA GLN A 119 -4.02 3.41 -19.48
C GLN A 119 -3.57 2.82 -20.83
N GLY A 120 -3.66 1.50 -21.00
CA GLY A 120 -3.27 0.81 -22.23
C GLY A 120 -1.76 0.83 -22.48
N ARG A 121 -0.94 0.92 -21.43
CA ARG A 121 0.52 0.94 -21.53
C ARG A 121 1.10 -0.30 -20.87
N TRP A 122 1.77 -1.14 -21.63
CA TRP A 122 2.41 -2.33 -21.09
C TRP A 122 3.94 -2.27 -21.18
N PRO A 123 4.67 -2.73 -20.15
CA PRO A 123 6.13 -2.61 -20.11
C PRO A 123 6.84 -3.36 -21.25
N TRP A 124 6.23 -4.40 -21.81
CA TRP A 124 6.78 -5.13 -22.96
C TRP A 124 6.53 -4.47 -24.32
N GLU A 125 5.63 -3.48 -24.43
CA GLU A 125 5.37 -2.80 -25.71
C GLU A 125 6.57 -1.95 -26.13
N ALA A 126 7.25 -1.31 -25.18
CA ALA A 126 8.46 -0.52 -25.43
C ALA A 126 9.66 -1.36 -25.89
N ALA A 127 9.65 -2.67 -25.60
CA ALA A 127 10.74 -3.58 -25.96
C ALA A 127 10.71 -4.03 -27.44
N THR A 128 9.63 -3.75 -28.18
CA THR A 128 9.41 -4.27 -29.54
C THR A 128 9.88 -3.33 -30.65
N ALA A 129 10.49 -2.18 -30.34
CA ALA A 129 11.08 -1.33 -31.36
C ALA A 129 12.38 -1.97 -31.89
N PRO A 130 12.46 -2.38 -33.18
CA PRO A 130 13.72 -2.83 -33.74
C PRO A 130 14.75 -1.69 -33.69
N ARG A 131 15.93 -1.99 -33.16
CA ARG A 131 17.12 -1.13 -33.30
C ARG A 131 17.61 -1.09 -34.74
#